data_AF-A0A1R2BZN0-F1
#
_entry.id   AF-A0A1R2BZN0-F1
#
_cell.length_a   1.000
_cell.length_b   1.000
_cell.length_c   1.000
_cell.angle_alpha   90.00
_cell.angle_beta   90.00
_cell.angle_gamma   90.00
#
_symmetry.space_group_name_H-M   'P 1'
#
loop_
_entity.id
_entity.type
_entity.pdbx_description
1 polymer ?
#
loop_
_entity_poly.entity_id
_entity_poly.type
_entity_poly.pdbx_seq_one_letter_code
_entity_poly.pdbx_strand_id
1 'polypeptide(L)'
;MGDCASRPKEDEEKKHVNEKNSPNDNYFIYKISSQILENPSIKSIKTADDQDKVKESLAKVKKQIQELKKKLNAISSVAPAEGSCLMIEIQKGKDIIPSVPCFYDAQPFVQVVLEPVKMTYTTTQDKAFIPTWYELFTHKIGVSNIENIVIKVNFKTRFGQIIPFGSCKLSISELINQDIIEKWVSIQTETIIDGNPELKIRAQALLSEYEMNKHNKKLCEELLPKAKELKKHLKSMLENCEEILL
;
A
#
# COMPACT_ATOMS: atom_id res chain seq x y z
N MET A 1 -37.41 -8.58 2.68
CA MET A 1 -37.12 -7.86 3.95
C MET A 1 -35.71 -7.33 3.80
N GLY A 2 -35.53 -6.01 3.80
CA GLY A 2 -34.26 -5.39 3.42
C GLY A 2 -33.17 -5.64 4.47
N ASP A 3 -31.92 -5.66 4.01
CA ASP A 3 -30.70 -5.68 4.84
C ASP A 3 -30.55 -4.37 5.64
N CYS A 4 -31.57 -4.01 6.43
CA CYS A 4 -31.42 -3.14 7.60
C CYS A 4 -30.74 -3.92 8.75
N ALA A 5 -29.83 -4.83 8.40
CA ALA A 5 -29.14 -5.68 9.33
C ALA A 5 -28.32 -4.81 10.28
N SER A 6 -28.43 -5.13 11.56
CA SER A 6 -27.71 -4.58 12.72
C SER A 6 -26.40 -3.89 12.37
N ARG A 7 -26.16 -2.73 13.00
CA ARG A 7 -24.81 -2.12 13.06
C ARG A 7 -23.77 -3.22 13.28
N PRO A 8 -22.64 -3.19 12.56
CA PRO A 8 -21.57 -4.17 12.75
C PRO A 8 -21.22 -4.31 14.22
N LYS A 9 -20.88 -5.52 14.65
CA LYS A 9 -20.37 -5.72 16.01
C LYS A 9 -18.98 -5.10 16.12
N GLU A 10 -18.59 -4.69 17.32
CA GLU A 10 -17.26 -4.10 17.57
C GLU A 10 -16.11 -4.98 17.05
N ASP A 11 -16.24 -6.31 17.16
CA ASP A 11 -15.24 -7.25 16.63
C ASP A 11 -15.18 -7.26 15.09
N GLU A 12 -16.31 -7.05 14.41
CA GLU A 12 -16.38 -6.95 12.96
C GLU A 12 -15.74 -5.65 12.48
N GLU A 13 -15.96 -4.54 13.19
CA GLU A 13 -15.31 -3.25 12.93
C GLU A 13 -13.80 -3.34 13.14
N LYS A 14 -13.35 -3.92 14.25
CA LYS A 14 -11.93 -4.15 14.53
C LYS A 14 -11.28 -5.03 13.47
N LYS A 15 -11.96 -6.11 13.05
CA LYS A 15 -11.46 -6.97 11.97
C LYS A 15 -11.34 -6.20 10.66
N HIS A 16 -12.38 -5.45 10.29
CA HIS A 16 -12.39 -4.63 9.08
C HIS A 16 -11.24 -3.63 9.03
N VAL A 17 -10.98 -2.92 10.14
CA VAL A 17 -9.89 -1.94 10.24
C VAL A 17 -8.50 -2.59 10.14
N ASN A 18 -8.33 -3.77 10.74
CA ASN A 18 -7.03 -4.44 10.84
C ASN A 18 -6.68 -5.35 9.66
N GLU A 19 -7.69 -5.81 8.89
CA GLU A 19 -7.47 -6.72 7.78
C GLU A 19 -6.74 -6.03 6.62
N LYS A 20 -5.52 -6.49 6.33
CA LYS A 20 -4.68 -6.03 5.22
C LYS A 20 -4.73 -7.04 4.08
N ASN A 21 -5.62 -6.82 3.11
CA ASN A 21 -5.77 -7.69 1.94
C ASN A 21 -5.92 -6.85 0.65
N SER A 22 -4.94 -5.99 0.33
CA SER A 22 -4.96 -5.31 -0.98
C SER A 22 -4.50 -6.28 -2.08
N PRO A 23 -5.32 -6.55 -3.11
CA PRO A 23 -4.89 -7.33 -4.27
C PRO A 23 -3.93 -6.53 -5.18
N ASN A 24 -3.79 -5.23 -4.94
CA ASN A 24 -3.11 -4.29 -5.84
C ASN A 24 -1.66 -4.00 -5.46
N ASP A 25 -1.06 -4.77 -4.54
CA ASP A 25 0.33 -4.57 -4.09
C ASP A 25 1.34 -4.51 -5.25
N ASN A 26 1.10 -5.26 -6.32
CA ASN A 26 2.01 -5.34 -7.47
C ASN A 26 2.01 -4.08 -8.36
N TYR A 27 1.03 -3.18 -8.19
CA TYR A 27 0.96 -1.94 -8.98
C TYR A 27 1.82 -0.83 -8.38
N PHE A 28 2.07 -0.86 -7.08
CA PHE A 28 2.88 0.16 -6.40
C PHE A 28 4.37 -0.15 -6.50
N ILE A 29 5.18 0.89 -6.68
CA ILE A 29 6.63 0.75 -6.86
C ILE A 29 7.34 1.08 -5.54
N TYR A 30 7.80 0.04 -4.85
CA TYR A 30 8.51 0.18 -3.58
C TYR A 30 9.99 0.48 -3.82
N LYS A 31 10.48 1.60 -3.25
CA LYS A 31 11.92 1.88 -3.18
C LYS A 31 12.65 0.71 -2.53
N ILE A 32 13.79 0.35 -3.09
CA ILE A 32 14.67 -0.65 -2.50
C ILE A 32 15.51 0.03 -1.42
N SER A 33 15.37 -0.43 -0.17
CA SER A 33 16.20 0.07 0.93
C SER A 33 17.63 -0.48 0.83
N SER A 34 18.61 0.39 1.00
CA SER A 34 20.03 -0.01 1.10
C SER A 34 20.36 -0.72 2.42
N GLN A 35 19.52 -0.58 3.44
CA GLN A 35 19.68 -1.19 4.77
C GLN A 35 19.33 -2.68 4.79
N ILE A 36 18.88 -3.25 3.67
CA ILE A 36 18.49 -4.67 3.58
C ILE A 36 19.61 -5.59 4.10
N LEU A 37 20.88 -5.23 3.94
CA LEU A 37 22.00 -6.02 4.42
C LEU A 37 22.48 -5.56 5.79
N GLU A 38 21.75 -5.94 6.83
CA GLU A 38 22.29 -5.91 8.19
C GLU A 38 23.44 -6.91 8.27
N ASN A 39 24.68 -6.41 8.40
CA ASN A 39 25.80 -7.26 8.73
C ASN A 39 25.58 -7.80 10.14
N PRO A 40 25.43 -9.12 10.33
CA PRO A 40 25.36 -9.67 11.68
C PRO A 40 26.66 -9.32 12.40
N SER A 41 26.56 -8.73 13.59
CA SER A 41 27.72 -8.29 14.37
C SER A 41 28.57 -9.47 14.92
N ILE A 42 28.25 -10.70 14.53
CA ILE A 42 28.84 -11.93 15.03
C ILE A 42 30.12 -12.19 14.25
N LYS A 43 31.27 -12.00 14.91
CA LYS A 43 32.60 -12.24 14.31
C LYS A 43 33.03 -13.71 14.35
N SER A 44 32.52 -14.47 15.31
CA SER A 44 32.73 -15.91 15.45
C SER A 44 31.61 -16.54 16.29
N ILE A 45 31.32 -17.81 16.04
CA ILE A 45 30.35 -18.60 16.81
C ILE A 45 31.11 -19.26 17.95
N LYS A 46 30.68 -19.01 19.20
CA LYS A 46 31.26 -19.65 20.39
C LYS A 46 30.25 -20.47 21.17
N THR A 47 28.97 -20.19 20.98
CA THR A 47 27.85 -20.77 21.72
C THR A 47 26.78 -21.28 20.78
N ALA A 48 25.91 -22.16 21.27
CA ALA A 48 24.71 -22.59 20.55
C ALA A 48 23.81 -21.39 20.18
N ASP A 49 23.67 -20.41 21.07
CA ASP A 49 22.90 -19.19 20.81
C ASP A 49 23.48 -18.38 19.64
N ASP A 50 24.81 -18.30 19.51
CA ASP A 50 25.45 -17.65 18.36
C ASP A 50 25.17 -18.41 17.06
N GLN A 51 25.19 -19.75 17.13
CA GLN A 51 24.88 -20.60 15.98
C GLN A 51 23.44 -20.38 15.50
N ASP A 52 22.48 -20.27 16.42
CA ASP A 52 21.08 -20.05 16.09
C ASP A 52 20.82 -18.64 15.54
N LYS A 53 21.49 -17.62 16.08
CA LYS A 53 21.47 -16.26 15.49
C LYS A 53 22.03 -16.26 14.07
N VAL A 54 23.14 -16.95 13.81
CA VAL A 54 23.71 -17.06 12.46
C VAL A 54 22.76 -17.80 11.51
N LYS A 55 22.08 -18.87 11.96
CA LYS A 55 21.05 -19.55 11.16
C LYS A 55 19.87 -18.63 10.84
N GLU A 56 19.40 -17.84 11.80
CA GLU A 56 18.33 -16.86 11.61
C GLU A 56 18.73 -15.79 10.60
N SER A 57 19.92 -15.20 10.75
CA SER A 57 20.49 -14.25 9.79
C SER A 57 20.63 -14.88 8.40
N LEU A 58 21.09 -16.12 8.30
CA LEU A 58 21.20 -16.84 7.02
C LEU A 58 19.83 -17.01 6.36
N ALA A 59 18.78 -17.33 7.12
CA ALA A 59 17.42 -17.45 6.62
C ALA A 59 16.90 -16.09 6.11
N LYS A 60 17.12 -15.01 6.87
CA LYS A 60 16.78 -13.63 6.47
C LYS A 60 17.48 -13.24 5.17
N VAL A 61 18.80 -13.44 5.06
CA VAL A 61 19.57 -13.11 3.86
C VAL A 61 19.12 -13.94 2.65
N LYS A 62 18.79 -15.24 2.83
CA LYS A 62 18.24 -16.06 1.74
C LYS A 62 16.92 -15.49 1.21
N LYS A 63 16.01 -15.07 2.10
CA LYS A 63 14.74 -14.44 1.73
C LYS A 63 14.96 -13.13 0.98
N GLN A 64 15.86 -12.27 1.48
CA GLN A 64 16.22 -11.01 0.83
C GLN A 64 16.80 -11.22 -0.58
N ILE A 65 17.68 -12.21 -0.77
CA ILE A 65 18.20 -12.55 -2.11
C ILE A 65 17.06 -12.94 -3.05
N GLN A 66 16.10 -13.75 -2.58
CA GLN A 66 14.94 -14.15 -3.40
C GLN A 66 14.08 -12.93 -3.77
N GLU A 67 13.82 -12.03 -2.81
CA GLU A 67 13.07 -10.80 -3.04
C GLU A 67 13.76 -9.86 -4.02
N LEU A 68 15.08 -9.63 -3.86
CA LEU A 68 15.88 -8.82 -4.78
C LEU A 68 15.88 -9.40 -6.19
N LYS A 69 16.01 -10.73 -6.34
CA LYS A 69 15.90 -11.39 -7.65
C LYS A 69 14.52 -11.20 -8.26
N LYS A 70 13.45 -11.40 -7.47
CA LYS A 70 12.07 -11.22 -7.93
C LYS A 70 11.85 -9.79 -8.43
N LYS A 71 12.31 -8.79 -7.68
CA LYS A 71 12.23 -7.37 -8.06
C LYS A 71 13.06 -7.07 -9.31
N LEU A 72 14.30 -7.54 -9.40
CA LEU A 72 15.17 -7.34 -10.56
C LEU A 72 14.56 -7.94 -11.84
N ASN A 73 14.01 -9.15 -11.75
CA ASN A 73 13.34 -9.81 -12.87
C ASN A 73 12.10 -9.04 -13.30
N ALA A 74 11.27 -8.60 -12.34
CA ALA A 74 10.08 -7.79 -12.63
C ALA A 74 10.47 -6.50 -13.36
N ILE A 75 11.45 -5.75 -12.85
CA ILE A 75 11.92 -4.50 -13.48
C ILE A 75 12.49 -4.76 -14.88
N SER A 76 13.22 -5.85 -15.07
CA SER A 76 13.87 -6.16 -16.36
C SER A 76 12.88 -6.67 -17.43
N SER A 77 11.71 -7.16 -17.00
CA SER A 77 10.68 -7.71 -17.90
C SER A 77 9.73 -6.65 -18.47
N VAL A 78 9.75 -5.44 -17.93
CA VAL A 78 8.84 -4.35 -18.32
C VAL A 78 9.59 -3.39 -19.23
N ALA A 79 9.03 -3.11 -20.41
CA ALA A 79 9.54 -2.08 -21.29
C ALA A 79 9.55 -0.73 -20.54
N PRO A 80 10.54 0.14 -20.74
CA PRO A 80 10.62 1.40 -20.03
C PRO A 80 9.34 2.22 -20.26
N ALA A 81 8.50 2.32 -19.23
CA ALA A 81 7.35 3.20 -19.22
C ALA A 81 7.88 4.63 -19.03
N GLU A 82 7.88 5.40 -20.12
CA GLU A 82 8.21 6.82 -20.07
C GLU A 82 7.01 7.60 -19.54
N GLY A 83 7.24 8.42 -18.52
CA GLY A 83 6.26 9.36 -18.01
C GLY A 83 6.04 9.31 -16.50
N SER A 84 5.25 10.27 -16.04
CA SER A 84 4.77 10.34 -14.68
C SER A 84 3.55 9.44 -14.49
N CYS A 85 3.38 8.91 -13.28
CA CYS A 85 2.30 8.00 -12.93
C CYS A 85 1.75 8.37 -11.56
N LEU A 86 0.43 8.49 -11.46
CA LEU A 86 -0.29 8.66 -10.20
C LEU A 86 -1.16 7.43 -9.99
N MET A 87 -0.95 6.78 -8.84
CA MET A 87 -1.69 5.59 -8.42
C MET A 87 -2.45 5.93 -7.15
N ILE A 88 -3.76 5.70 -7.15
CA ILE A 88 -4.64 5.96 -6.02
C ILE A 88 -5.52 4.74 -5.84
N GLU A 89 -5.40 4.07 -4.71
CA GLU A 89 -6.26 2.98 -4.31
C GLU A 89 -7.18 3.44 -3.18
N ILE A 90 -8.48 3.29 -3.41
CA ILE A 90 -9.50 3.45 -2.38
C ILE A 90 -9.76 2.08 -1.76
N GLN A 91 -9.35 1.90 -0.51
CA GLN A 91 -9.35 0.57 0.12
C GLN A 91 -10.66 0.32 0.88
N LYS A 92 -10.92 1.12 1.92
CA LYS A 92 -12.01 0.88 2.88
C LYS A 92 -12.52 2.20 3.45
N GLY A 93 -13.73 2.17 4.00
CA GLY A 93 -14.27 3.23 4.83
C GLY A 93 -14.66 2.74 6.22
N LYS A 94 -14.72 3.64 7.19
CA LYS A 94 -15.33 3.43 8.50
C LYS A 94 -16.16 4.65 8.91
N ASP A 95 -17.18 4.43 9.72
CA ASP A 95 -18.13 5.47 10.17
C ASP A 95 -18.78 6.26 9.00
N ILE A 96 -18.90 5.63 7.83
CA ILE A 96 -19.57 6.21 6.65
C ILE A 96 -21.05 5.82 6.71
N ILE A 97 -21.81 6.62 7.46
CA ILE A 97 -23.22 6.34 7.77
C ILE A 97 -24.12 7.32 6.99
N PRO A 98 -25.07 6.82 6.17
CA PRO A 98 -25.95 7.69 5.42
C PRO A 98 -26.98 8.37 6.34
N SER A 99 -27.17 9.68 6.17
CA SER A 99 -28.24 10.44 6.84
C SER A 99 -29.61 10.27 6.17
N VAL A 100 -29.94 9.06 5.70
CA VAL A 100 -31.24 8.75 5.10
C VAL A 100 -31.94 7.60 5.82
N PRO A 101 -33.29 7.56 5.79
CA PRO A 101 -34.02 6.43 6.35
C PRO A 101 -33.58 5.09 5.74
N CYS A 102 -33.55 4.04 6.56
CA CYS A 102 -32.96 2.76 6.18
C CYS A 102 -33.62 2.11 4.94
N PHE A 103 -34.87 2.43 4.64
CA PHE A 103 -35.58 1.92 3.45
C PHE A 103 -35.10 2.52 2.12
N TYR A 104 -34.23 3.54 2.13
CA TYR A 104 -33.61 4.08 0.93
C TYR A 104 -32.47 3.19 0.39
N ASP A 105 -31.98 2.25 1.21
CA ASP A 105 -30.89 1.32 0.87
C ASP A 105 -29.72 2.05 0.18
N ALA A 106 -29.18 3.03 0.91
CA ALA A 106 -28.17 3.94 0.39
C ALA A 106 -26.78 3.29 0.47
N GLN A 107 -26.16 3.10 -0.70
CA GLN A 107 -24.86 2.45 -0.83
C GLN A 107 -23.77 3.48 -1.09
N PRO A 108 -22.70 3.53 -0.27
CA PRO A 108 -21.60 4.46 -0.49
C PRO A 108 -20.78 4.10 -1.73
N PHE A 109 -20.26 5.13 -2.40
CA PHE A 109 -19.24 5.04 -3.42
C PHE A 109 -18.32 6.27 -3.33
N VAL A 110 -17.12 6.17 -3.87
CA VAL A 110 -16.09 7.20 -3.80
C VAL A 110 -15.78 7.75 -5.19
N GLN A 111 -15.71 9.06 -5.30
CA GLN A 111 -15.23 9.76 -6.49
C GLN A 111 -13.88 10.39 -6.22
N VAL A 112 -12.90 10.13 -7.08
CA VAL A 112 -11.57 10.73 -7.04
C VAL A 112 -11.48 11.73 -8.17
N VAL A 113 -11.33 13.01 -7.83
CA VAL A 113 -11.25 14.12 -8.77
C VAL A 113 -9.84 14.70 -8.74
N LEU A 114 -9.19 14.75 -9.89
CA LEU A 114 -7.86 15.34 -10.05
C LEU A 114 -8.01 16.82 -10.40
N GLU A 115 -7.51 17.71 -9.55
CA GLU A 115 -7.56 19.17 -9.78
C GLU A 115 -6.19 19.70 -10.19
N PRO A 116 -6.12 20.68 -11.12
CA PRO A 116 -7.23 21.35 -11.83
C PRO A 116 -7.76 20.63 -13.08
N VAL A 117 -7.22 19.46 -13.44
CA VAL A 117 -7.56 18.75 -14.69
C VAL A 117 -9.04 18.31 -14.77
N LYS A 118 -9.74 18.26 -13.63
CA LYS A 118 -11.15 17.84 -13.44
C LYS A 118 -11.47 16.42 -13.93
N MET A 119 -10.44 15.58 -14.05
CA MET A 119 -10.62 14.17 -14.38
C MET A 119 -11.14 13.41 -13.16
N THR A 120 -12.16 12.58 -13.39
CA THR A 120 -12.91 11.93 -12.31
C THR A 120 -12.87 10.42 -12.50
N TYR A 121 -12.53 9.71 -11.42
CA TYR A 121 -12.67 8.27 -11.27
C TYR A 121 -13.74 7.97 -10.24
N THR A 122 -14.44 6.86 -10.36
CA THR A 122 -15.54 6.49 -9.46
C THR A 122 -15.41 5.02 -9.12
N THR A 123 -15.50 4.68 -7.83
CA THR A 123 -15.60 3.29 -7.39
C THR A 123 -16.99 2.73 -7.67
N THR A 124 -17.10 1.41 -7.61
CA THR A 124 -18.38 0.72 -7.45
C THR A 124 -19.05 1.10 -6.13
N GLN A 125 -20.37 0.86 -6.07
CA GLN A 125 -21.15 0.96 -4.84
C GLN A 125 -20.85 -0.24 -3.96
N ASP A 126 -20.80 -0.03 -2.65
CA ASP A 126 -20.66 -1.13 -1.70
C ASP A 126 -21.66 -0.98 -0.53
N LYS A 127 -21.69 -1.97 0.37
CA LYS A 127 -22.54 -1.97 1.56
C LYS A 127 -22.17 -0.82 2.49
N ALA A 128 -23.19 -0.24 3.12
CA ALA A 128 -23.01 0.77 4.16
C ALA A 128 -22.29 0.20 5.40
N PHE A 129 -21.80 1.09 6.27
CA PHE A 129 -21.13 0.82 7.56
C PHE A 129 -19.70 0.25 7.50
N ILE A 130 -19.43 -0.76 6.67
CA ILE A 130 -18.09 -1.36 6.50
C ILE A 130 -17.68 -1.48 5.02
N PRO A 131 -17.72 -0.39 4.25
CA PRO A 131 -17.43 -0.47 2.82
C PRO A 131 -15.97 -0.82 2.55
N THR A 132 -15.77 -1.65 1.54
CA THR A 132 -14.51 -2.21 1.04
C THR A 132 -14.51 -2.17 -0.49
N TRP A 133 -13.60 -1.41 -1.07
CA TRP A 133 -13.49 -1.26 -2.52
C TRP A 133 -12.24 -1.93 -3.09
N TYR A 134 -11.07 -1.61 -2.53
CA TYR A 134 -9.76 -1.97 -3.11
C TYR A 134 -9.66 -1.64 -4.61
N GLU A 135 -10.24 -0.51 -5.02
CA GLU A 135 -10.22 -0.08 -6.42
C GLU A 135 -9.03 0.84 -6.66
N LEU A 136 -8.21 0.46 -7.65
CA LEU A 136 -7.02 1.18 -8.06
C LEU A 136 -7.31 2.03 -9.29
N PHE A 137 -7.04 3.32 -9.18
CA PHE A 137 -7.03 4.27 -10.28
C PHE A 137 -5.59 4.64 -10.63
N THR A 138 -5.26 4.50 -11.91
CA THR A 138 -3.95 4.84 -12.44
C THR A 138 -4.07 5.92 -13.48
N HIS A 139 -3.38 7.04 -13.27
CA HIS A 139 -3.27 8.13 -14.21
C HIS A 139 -1.83 8.21 -14.73
N LYS A 140 -1.64 7.89 -16.01
CA LYS A 140 -0.34 7.92 -16.69
C LYS A 140 -0.26 9.22 -17.48
N ILE A 141 0.79 10.02 -17.28
CA ILE A 141 1.06 11.35 -17.86
C ILE A 141 0.48 12.50 -17.02
N GLY A 142 1.14 13.67 -17.05
CA GLY A 142 0.56 14.92 -16.57
C GLY A 142 0.44 15.07 -15.05
N VAL A 143 1.12 14.24 -14.25
CA VAL A 143 1.08 14.37 -12.78
C VAL A 143 1.57 15.74 -12.30
N SER A 144 2.51 16.35 -13.02
CA SER A 144 2.98 17.73 -12.78
C SER A 144 1.89 18.79 -12.89
N ASN A 145 0.81 18.49 -13.61
CA ASN A 145 -0.32 19.39 -13.83
C ASN A 145 -1.45 19.15 -12.82
N ILE A 146 -1.25 18.25 -11.85
CA ILE A 146 -2.20 17.97 -10.78
C ILE A 146 -1.65 18.61 -9.51
N GLU A 147 -2.47 19.44 -8.89
CA GLU A 147 -2.15 20.05 -7.61
C GLU A 147 -2.72 19.22 -6.47
N ASN A 148 -3.94 18.72 -6.67
CA ASN A 148 -4.71 18.08 -5.61
C ASN A 148 -5.53 16.89 -6.10
N ILE A 149 -5.70 15.94 -5.20
CA ILE A 149 -6.62 14.83 -5.32
C ILE A 149 -7.77 15.11 -4.36
N VAL A 150 -8.96 15.39 -4.90
CA VAL A 150 -10.18 15.59 -4.11
C VAL A 150 -10.96 14.29 -4.11
N ILE A 151 -11.15 13.72 -2.93
CA ILE A 151 -11.83 12.44 -2.74
C ILE A 151 -13.19 12.75 -2.12
N LYS A 152 -14.27 12.44 -2.84
CA LYS A 152 -15.65 12.69 -2.44
C LYS A 152 -16.34 11.37 -2.14
N VAL A 153 -16.93 11.27 -0.96
CA VAL A 153 -17.80 10.15 -0.59
C VAL A 153 -19.23 10.55 -0.88
N ASN A 154 -19.95 9.70 -1.59
CA ASN A 154 -21.35 9.91 -1.93
C ASN A 154 -22.13 8.62 -1.64
N PHE A 155 -23.44 8.75 -1.46
CA PHE A 155 -24.35 7.62 -1.42
C PHE A 155 -25.23 7.61 -2.66
N LYS A 156 -25.48 6.43 -3.20
CA LYS A 156 -26.52 6.22 -4.20
C LYS A 156 -27.65 5.43 -3.57
N THR A 157 -28.85 5.99 -3.62
CA THR A 157 -30.06 5.31 -3.12
C THR A 157 -30.56 4.32 -4.16
N ARG A 158 -31.42 3.38 -3.74
CA ARG A 158 -32.12 2.46 -4.67
C ARG A 158 -32.92 3.15 -5.77
N PHE A 159 -33.30 4.42 -5.56
CA PHE A 159 -34.03 5.24 -6.53
C PHE A 159 -33.10 6.01 -7.49
N GLY A 160 -31.79 5.80 -7.40
CA GLY A 160 -30.79 6.44 -8.25
C GLY A 160 -30.38 7.85 -7.80
N GLN A 161 -30.98 8.41 -6.74
CA GLN A 161 -30.57 9.70 -6.18
C GLN A 161 -29.16 9.58 -5.58
N ILE A 162 -28.29 10.54 -5.94
CA ILE A 162 -26.95 10.70 -5.38
C ILE A 162 -27.02 11.73 -4.25
N ILE A 163 -26.48 11.37 -3.09
CA ILE A 163 -26.45 12.19 -1.89
C ILE A 163 -24.99 12.42 -1.51
N PRO A 164 -24.50 13.67 -1.53
CA PRO A 164 -23.15 13.97 -1.08
C PRO A 164 -23.04 13.74 0.43
N PHE A 165 -21.97 13.08 0.87
CA PHE A 165 -21.71 12.83 2.29
C PHE A 165 -20.62 13.75 2.81
N GLY A 166 -19.46 13.74 2.14
CA GLY A 166 -18.32 14.53 2.55
C GLY A 166 -17.14 14.36 1.61
N SER A 167 -16.05 15.06 1.91
CA SER A 167 -14.84 14.97 1.09
C SER A 167 -13.57 15.13 1.91
N CYS A 168 -12.46 14.69 1.34
CA CYS A 168 -11.12 15.03 1.82
C CYS A 168 -10.23 15.40 0.62
N LYS A 169 -9.11 16.03 0.93
CA LYS A 169 -8.19 16.55 -0.07
C LYS A 169 -6.77 16.11 0.27
N LEU A 170 -6.03 15.63 -0.72
CA LEU A 170 -4.62 15.32 -0.63
C LEU A 170 -3.86 16.21 -1.60
N SER A 171 -2.79 16.83 -1.14
CA SER A 171 -1.90 17.55 -2.05
C SER A 171 -1.00 16.55 -2.78
N ILE A 172 -0.80 16.75 -4.08
CA ILE A 172 0.20 15.99 -4.85
C ILE A 172 1.61 16.23 -4.30
N SER A 173 1.86 17.40 -3.70
CA SER A 173 3.15 17.70 -3.05
C SER A 173 3.50 16.73 -1.93
N GLU A 174 2.52 16.18 -1.22
CA GLU A 174 2.74 15.14 -0.20
C GLU A 174 3.21 13.81 -0.82
N LEU A 175 2.88 13.57 -2.09
CA LEU A 175 3.16 12.32 -2.81
C LEU A 175 4.42 12.40 -3.70
N ILE A 176 4.92 13.60 -3.99
CA ILE A 176 6.01 13.84 -4.95
C ILE A 176 7.35 13.19 -4.55
N ASN A 177 7.56 12.87 -3.27
CA ASN A 177 8.76 12.16 -2.81
C ASN A 177 8.82 10.69 -3.29
N GLN A 178 7.82 10.24 -4.05
CA GLN A 178 7.72 8.91 -4.66
C GLN A 178 7.52 7.78 -3.65
N ASP A 179 7.26 8.13 -2.40
CA ASP A 179 6.93 7.19 -1.35
C ASP A 179 5.44 6.83 -1.41
N ILE A 180 5.13 5.60 -1.00
CA ILE A 180 3.76 5.13 -0.92
C ILE A 180 3.19 5.64 0.40
N ILE A 181 2.13 6.42 0.32
CA ILE A 181 1.34 6.80 1.48
C ILE A 181 0.21 5.78 1.63
N GLU A 182 0.12 5.16 2.80
CA GLU A 182 -1.03 4.34 3.18
C GLU A 182 -1.53 4.80 4.55
N LYS A 183 -2.68 5.48 4.58
CA LYS A 183 -3.20 6.08 5.81
C LYS A 183 -4.73 6.11 5.82
N TRP A 184 -5.29 6.21 7.02
CA TRP A 184 -6.67 6.64 7.21
C TRP A 184 -6.72 8.16 7.09
N VAL A 185 -7.70 8.67 6.35
CA VAL A 185 -7.93 10.10 6.16
C VAL A 185 -9.34 10.44 6.58
N SER A 186 -9.48 11.41 7.46
CA SER A 186 -10.77 11.88 7.93
C SER A 186 -11.53 12.59 6.81
N ILE A 187 -12.82 12.29 6.71
CA ILE A 187 -13.73 12.89 5.73
C ILE A 187 -14.38 14.12 6.38
N GLN A 188 -14.30 15.27 5.71
CA GLN A 188 -14.99 16.47 6.13
C GLN A 188 -16.44 16.39 5.66
N THR A 189 -17.38 16.43 6.60
CA THR A 189 -18.82 16.44 6.34
C THR A 189 -19.40 17.81 6.71
N GLU A 190 -20.41 18.25 5.97
CA GLU A 190 -21.14 19.49 6.28
C GLU A 190 -22.21 19.28 7.37
N THR A 191 -22.57 18.03 7.61
CA THR A 191 -23.56 17.63 8.62
C THR A 191 -22.87 17.07 9.85
N ILE A 192 -23.43 17.40 11.02
CA ILE A 192 -23.06 16.78 12.30
C ILE A 192 -23.52 15.32 12.21
N ILE A 193 -22.57 14.41 12.32
CA ILE A 193 -22.80 12.97 12.29
C ILE A 193 -22.19 12.33 13.52
N ASP A 194 -22.80 11.24 13.97
CA ASP A 194 -22.23 10.42 15.03
C ASP A 194 -21.07 9.61 14.44
N GLY A 195 -19.85 9.84 14.92
CA GLY A 195 -18.64 9.10 14.54
C GLY A 195 -17.57 9.96 13.88
N ASN A 196 -16.46 9.32 13.50
CA ASN A 196 -15.35 9.97 12.82
C ASN A 196 -15.17 9.29 11.46
N PRO A 197 -15.86 9.77 10.40
CA PRO A 197 -15.79 9.12 9.09
C PRO A 197 -14.38 9.17 8.56
N GLU A 198 -13.82 8.02 8.22
CA GLU A 198 -12.49 7.94 7.64
C GLU A 198 -12.45 7.00 6.44
N LEU A 199 -11.55 7.31 5.52
CA LEU A 199 -11.27 6.50 4.35
C LEU A 199 -9.82 6.02 4.42
N LYS A 200 -9.63 4.72 4.30
CA LYS A 200 -8.32 4.10 4.12
C LYS A 200 -7.93 4.27 2.65
N ILE A 201 -6.87 5.00 2.42
CA ILE A 201 -6.32 5.27 1.09
C ILE A 201 -4.90 4.74 1.00
N ARG A 202 -4.51 4.32 -0.20
CA ARG A 202 -3.11 4.15 -0.57
C ARG A 202 -2.84 4.95 -1.84
N ALA A 203 -1.80 5.78 -1.85
CA ALA A 203 -1.47 6.61 -2.99
C ALA A 203 0.04 6.72 -3.21
N GLN A 204 0.44 6.89 -4.46
CA GLN A 204 1.82 7.14 -4.86
C GLN A 204 1.84 8.01 -6.12
N ALA A 205 2.71 9.02 -6.13
CA ALA A 205 2.99 9.82 -7.32
C ALA A 205 4.45 9.63 -7.75
N LEU A 206 4.66 9.24 -9.00
CA LEU A 206 5.96 9.08 -9.62
C LEU A 206 6.12 10.13 -10.72
N LEU A 207 7.16 10.94 -10.66
CA LEU A 207 7.48 11.89 -11.72
C LEU A 207 8.06 11.19 -12.96
N SER A 208 8.75 10.08 -12.74
CA SER A 208 9.26 9.20 -13.80
C SER A 208 9.31 7.77 -13.28
N GLU A 209 8.43 6.92 -13.80
CA GLU A 209 8.46 5.47 -13.52
C GLU A 209 9.79 4.86 -14.00
N TYR A 210 10.27 5.30 -15.16
CA TYR A 210 11.56 4.89 -15.72
C TYR A 210 12.73 5.15 -14.77
N GLU A 211 12.88 6.38 -14.25
CA GLU A 211 14.01 6.73 -13.38
C GLU A 211 13.95 5.98 -12.05
N MET A 212 12.75 5.79 -11.48
CA MET A 212 12.56 4.97 -10.28
C MET A 212 12.98 3.52 -10.52
N ASN A 213 12.51 2.91 -11.63
CA ASN A 213 12.84 1.52 -11.96
C ASN A 213 14.33 1.35 -12.29
N LYS A 214 14.93 2.32 -12.99
CA LYS A 214 16.38 2.36 -13.26
C LYS A 214 17.19 2.47 -11.97
N HIS A 215 16.78 3.32 -11.03
CA HIS A 215 17.40 3.42 -9.72
C HIS A 215 17.30 2.11 -8.93
N ASN A 216 16.08 1.54 -8.84
CA ASN A 216 15.85 0.26 -8.17
C ASN A 216 16.64 -0.88 -8.83
N LYS A 217 16.73 -0.91 -10.16
CA LYS A 217 17.54 -1.90 -10.89
C LYS A 217 19.01 -1.81 -10.48
N LYS A 218 19.59 -0.61 -10.50
CA LYS A 218 20.98 -0.38 -10.07
C LYS A 218 21.22 -0.82 -8.63
N LEU A 219 20.30 -0.50 -7.71
CA LEU A 219 20.39 -0.95 -6.32
C LEU A 219 20.30 -2.48 -6.20
N CYS A 220 19.40 -3.13 -6.93
CA CYS A 220 19.34 -4.60 -6.99
C CYS A 220 20.67 -5.19 -7.45
N GLU A 221 21.24 -4.66 -8.53
CA GLU A 221 22.51 -5.12 -9.10
C GLU A 221 23.69 -4.91 -8.15
N GLU A 222 23.66 -3.86 -7.32
CA GLU A 222 24.68 -3.60 -6.30
C GLU A 222 24.50 -4.46 -5.04
N LEU A 223 23.27 -4.64 -4.55
CA LEU A 223 22.98 -5.34 -3.30
C LEU A 223 23.03 -6.86 -3.48
N LEU A 224 22.67 -7.39 -4.65
CA LEU A 224 22.61 -8.83 -4.88
C LEU A 224 23.97 -9.54 -4.71
N PRO A 225 25.11 -9.03 -5.23
CA PRO A 225 26.43 -9.59 -4.95
C PRO A 225 26.78 -9.55 -3.47
N LYS A 226 26.60 -8.39 -2.81
CA LYS A 226 26.87 -8.21 -1.37
C LYS A 226 26.07 -9.20 -0.52
N ALA A 227 24.79 -9.41 -0.85
CA ALA A 227 23.92 -10.38 -0.19
C ALA A 227 24.42 -11.83 -0.36
N LYS A 228 24.88 -12.19 -1.57
CA LYS A 228 25.44 -13.51 -1.86
C LYS A 228 26.76 -13.76 -1.12
N GLU A 229 27.61 -12.75 -1.03
CA GLU A 229 28.86 -12.81 -0.26
C GLU A 229 28.58 -12.99 1.23
N LEU A 230 27.66 -12.20 1.80
CA LEU A 230 27.23 -12.34 3.19
C LEU A 230 26.65 -13.74 3.46
N LYS A 231 25.80 -14.25 2.56
CA LYS A 231 25.31 -15.63 2.64
C LYS A 231 26.44 -16.66 2.65
N LYS A 232 27.47 -16.48 1.81
CA LYS A 232 28.63 -17.39 1.75
C LYS A 232 29.43 -17.32 3.05
N HIS A 233 29.66 -16.12 3.58
CA HIS A 233 30.35 -15.92 4.85
C HIS A 233 29.61 -16.61 6.01
N LEU A 234 28.30 -16.40 6.14
CA LEU A 234 27.49 -17.03 7.19
C LEU A 234 27.47 -18.56 7.08
N LYS A 235 27.45 -19.10 5.87
CA LYS A 235 27.53 -20.56 5.65
C LYS A 235 28.87 -21.12 6.11
N SER A 236 29.98 -20.46 5.77
CA SER A 236 31.32 -20.86 6.19
C SER A 236 31.50 -20.77 7.71
N MET A 237 30.89 -19.79 8.38
CA MET A 237 30.91 -19.71 9.84
C MET A 237 30.26 -20.95 10.48
N LEU A 238 29.13 -21.42 9.94
CA LEU A 238 28.44 -22.62 10.44
C LEU A 238 29.25 -23.90 10.16
N GLU A 239 29.80 -24.03 8.95
CA GLU A 239 30.62 -25.20 8.56
C GLU A 239 31.87 -25.33 9.44
N ASN A 240 32.57 -24.24 9.71
CA ASN A 240 33.75 -24.23 10.57
C ASN A 240 33.45 -24.54 12.05
N CYS A 241 32.19 -24.44 12.50
CA CYS A 241 31.80 -24.83 13.85
C CYS A 241 31.50 -26.32 13.97
N GLU A 242 30.99 -26.94 12.92
CA GLU A 242 30.70 -28.38 12.90
C GLU A 242 31.99 -29.21 12.93
N GLU A 243 33.11 -28.69 12.39
CA GLU A 243 34.43 -29.34 12.44
C GLU A 243 35.10 -29.32 13.83
N ILE A 244 34.69 -28.44 14.75
CA ILE A 244 35.30 -28.31 16.10
C ILE A 244 34.62 -29.24 17.13
N LEU A 245 33.43 -29.76 16.81
CA LEU A 245 32.63 -30.60 17.71
C LEU A 245 32.74 -32.11 17.41
N LEU A 246 33.57 -32.50 16.44
CA LEU A 246 33.93 -33.88 16.10
C LEU A 246 35.34 -34.22 16.60
#